data_AF-A0A7S2ZXH0-F1
#
_entry.id   AF-A0A7S2ZXH0-F1
#
_cell.length_a   1.000
_cell.length_b   1.000
_cell.length_c   1.000
_cell.angle_alpha   90.00
_cell.angle_beta   90.00
_cell.angle_gamma   90.00
#
_symmetry.space_group_name_H-M   'P 1'
#
loop_
_entity.id
_entity.type
_entity.pdbx_description
1 polymer ?
#
loop_
_entity_poly.entity_id
_entity_poly.type
_entity_poly.pdbx_seq_one_letter_code
_entity_poly.pdbx_strand_id
1 'polypeptide(L)'
;MTDLGFVSLGWAKLAVNERLVRVCAKSKSNSSSSPTILNREARFRYELLRKYECGIELTGSEIKSVRAGQMTLKDSFCTVKEGELFLKNVNIAPYVSTSAFFNHEPVRERRLMLHKRDIRKLKSEIDQKGMTLIATKAYFTQRGWLKIEVALARGKKLADKRETIKKREDDRQMKRAMKNISI
;
A
#
# COMPACT_ATOMS: atom_id res chain seq x y z
N MET A 1 49.43 41.95 -62.82
CA MET A 1 49.15 43.40 -62.79
C MET A 1 47.65 43.54 -62.63
N THR A 2 47.09 43.61 -61.42
CA THR A 2 47.46 44.47 -60.29
C THR A 2 47.50 43.72 -58.95
N ASP A 3 48.50 44.11 -58.15
CA ASP A 3 48.71 43.80 -56.74
C ASP A 3 47.64 44.37 -55.80
N LEU A 4 47.80 44.01 -54.51
CA LEU A 4 47.32 44.65 -53.27
C LEU A 4 46.09 43.95 -52.65
N GLY A 5 46.08 43.47 -51.41
CA GLY A 5 47.02 43.71 -50.32
C GLY A 5 46.81 42.71 -49.17
N PHE A 6 47.94 42.29 -48.66
CA PHE A 6 48.16 41.62 -47.39
C PHE A 6 47.84 42.59 -46.25
N VAL A 7 46.87 42.27 -45.39
CA VAL A 7 46.80 42.86 -44.05
C VAL A 7 46.80 41.72 -43.05
N SER A 8 48.01 41.45 -42.57
CA SER A 8 48.27 40.84 -41.27
C SER A 8 47.69 41.74 -40.18
N LEU A 9 46.84 41.19 -39.31
CA LEU A 9 46.70 41.67 -37.94
C LEU A 9 46.14 40.55 -37.06
N GLY A 10 46.91 40.23 -36.02
CA GLY A 10 46.33 39.83 -34.75
C GLY A 10 46.35 38.34 -34.42
N TRP A 11 47.47 37.89 -33.86
CA TRP A 11 47.44 36.88 -32.81
C TRP A 11 46.51 37.33 -31.67
N ALA A 12 45.46 36.56 -31.38
CA ALA A 12 44.82 36.58 -30.07
C ALA A 12 44.27 35.19 -29.74
N LYS A 13 45.06 34.46 -28.97
CA LYS A 13 44.71 33.24 -28.25
C LYS A 13 43.66 33.62 -27.20
N LEU A 14 42.40 33.19 -27.35
CA LEU A 14 41.45 33.17 -26.24
C LEU A 14 40.69 31.85 -26.25
N ALA A 15 41.25 30.89 -25.52
CA ALA A 15 40.52 29.76 -25.00
C ALA A 15 39.52 30.27 -23.96
N VAL A 16 38.21 30.19 -24.23
CA VAL A 16 37.20 30.01 -23.17
C VAL A 16 36.02 29.22 -23.75
N ASN A 17 36.03 27.94 -23.41
CA ASN A 17 34.88 27.19 -22.93
C ASN A 17 33.75 26.95 -23.94
N GLU A 18 33.84 25.79 -24.59
CA GLU A 18 32.65 24.99 -24.90
C GLU A 18 31.78 24.94 -23.65
N ARG A 19 30.77 25.80 -23.58
CA ARG A 19 29.63 25.64 -22.66
C ARG A 19 28.90 24.40 -23.13
N LEU A 20 29.43 23.27 -22.68
CA LEU A 20 28.76 21.99 -22.60
C LEU A 20 27.54 22.24 -21.72
N VAL A 21 26.43 22.61 -22.34
CA VAL A 21 25.12 22.63 -21.71
C VAL A 21 24.85 21.17 -21.37
N ARG A 22 25.27 20.77 -20.16
CA ARG A 22 24.78 19.57 -19.52
C ARG A 22 23.28 19.78 -19.36
N VAL A 23 22.52 19.38 -20.38
CA VAL A 23 21.11 19.06 -20.21
C VAL A 23 21.14 17.92 -19.19
N CYS A 24 20.92 18.29 -17.94
CA CYS A 24 20.75 17.38 -16.83
C CYS A 24 19.49 16.57 -17.16
N ALA A 25 19.67 15.46 -17.86
CA ALA A 25 18.63 14.48 -18.11
C ALA A 25 18.22 13.93 -16.75
N LYS A 26 17.17 14.54 -16.17
CA LYS A 26 16.55 14.11 -14.93
C LYS A 26 15.97 12.72 -15.20
N SER A 27 16.67 11.67 -14.79
CA SER A 27 16.17 10.30 -14.92
C SER A 27 14.85 10.21 -14.17
N LYS A 28 13.74 10.01 -14.88
CA LYS A 28 12.49 9.58 -14.26
C LYS A 28 12.76 8.22 -13.63
N SER A 29 12.94 8.17 -12.31
CA SER A 29 12.83 6.90 -11.59
C SER A 29 11.39 6.45 -11.75
N ASN A 30 11.15 5.50 -12.67
CA ASN A 30 9.87 4.82 -12.79
C ASN A 30 9.65 3.95 -11.54
N SER A 31 9.32 4.58 -10.43
CA SER A 31 8.74 3.89 -9.28
C SER A 31 7.24 3.78 -9.56
N SER A 32 6.84 2.70 -10.25
CA SER A 32 5.43 2.30 -10.31
C SER A 32 4.99 1.90 -8.90
N SER A 33 4.62 2.89 -8.08
CA SER A 33 4.22 2.68 -6.69
C SER A 33 2.86 1.98 -6.69
N SER A 34 2.88 0.68 -6.37
CA SER A 34 1.65 -0.09 -6.25
C SER A 34 0.87 0.38 -5.01
N PRO A 35 -0.46 0.55 -5.09
CA PRO A 35 -1.24 1.06 -3.97
C PRO A 35 -1.18 0.08 -2.80
N THR A 36 -0.95 0.61 -1.60
CA THR A 36 -1.06 -0.13 -0.34
C THR A 36 -2.35 0.28 0.36
N ILE A 37 -3.21 -0.68 0.66
CA ILE A 37 -4.51 -0.46 1.28
C ILE A 37 -4.40 -0.80 2.76
N LEU A 38 -4.79 0.14 3.63
CA LEU A 38 -4.66 0.00 5.08
C LEU A 38 -6.03 0.09 5.75
N ASN A 39 -6.34 -0.87 6.61
CA ASN A 39 -7.50 -0.79 7.49
C ASN A 39 -7.16 0.05 8.74
N ARG A 40 -7.47 1.35 8.67
CA ARG A 40 -7.23 2.28 9.77
C ARG A 40 -8.15 2.01 10.97
N GLU A 41 -9.35 1.49 10.73
CA GLU A 41 -10.32 1.18 11.77
C GLU A 41 -9.90 -0.03 12.62
N ALA A 42 -9.26 -1.04 12.01
CA ALA A 42 -8.78 -2.22 12.72
C ALA A 42 -7.85 -1.86 13.90
N ARG A 43 -6.86 -1.00 13.66
CA ARG A 43 -5.89 -0.56 14.70
C ARG A 43 -6.55 0.26 15.82
N PHE A 44 -7.65 0.94 15.51
CA PHE A 44 -8.37 1.76 16.47
C PHE A 44 -9.33 0.94 17.32
N ARG A 45 -10.15 0.08 16.69
CA ARG A 45 -11.21 -0.69 17.36
C ARG A 45 -10.68 -1.90 18.12
N TYR A 46 -9.59 -2.49 17.64
CA TYR A 46 -9.09 -3.76 18.15
C TYR A 46 -7.62 -3.67 18.58
N GLU A 47 -7.29 -4.46 19.58
CA GLU A 47 -5.94 -4.79 19.97
C GLU A 47 -5.45 -5.93 19.08
N LEU A 48 -4.36 -5.70 18.34
CA LEU A 48 -3.81 -6.66 17.38
C LEU A 48 -2.69 -7.45 18.07
N LEU A 49 -2.89 -8.75 18.25
CA LEU A 49 -1.96 -9.60 18.98
C LEU A 49 -0.92 -10.19 18.02
N ARG A 50 -1.36 -11.03 17.10
CA ARG A 50 -0.50 -11.75 16.16
C ARG A 50 -0.94 -11.49 14.73
N LYS A 51 0.02 -11.27 13.85
CA LYS A 51 -0.20 -11.00 12.42
C LYS A 51 0.29 -12.18 11.59
N TYR A 52 -0.47 -12.48 10.54
CA TYR A 52 -0.20 -13.52 9.58
C TYR A 52 -0.30 -12.94 8.17
N GLU A 53 0.63 -13.34 7.32
CA GLU A 53 0.64 -12.97 5.91
C GLU A 53 -0.04 -14.08 5.11
N CYS A 54 -1.05 -13.71 4.31
CA CYS A 54 -1.81 -14.63 3.48
C CYS A 54 -1.74 -14.22 2.01
N GLY A 55 -1.72 -15.22 1.12
CA GLY A 55 -2.16 -15.00 -0.26
C GLY A 55 -3.68 -14.95 -0.34
N ILE A 56 -4.22 -14.33 -1.39
CA ILE A 56 -5.67 -14.29 -1.64
C ILE A 56 -5.99 -14.79 -3.05
N GLU A 57 -7.08 -15.54 -3.16
CA GLU A 57 -7.62 -16.01 -4.44
C GLU A 57 -8.50 -14.93 -5.08
N LEU A 58 -7.96 -14.27 -6.11
CA LEU A 58 -8.64 -13.21 -6.86
C LEU A 58 -8.81 -13.57 -8.33
N THR A 59 -9.85 -13.00 -8.93
CA THR A 59 -10.04 -13.05 -10.38
C THR A 59 -9.29 -11.91 -11.07
N GLY A 60 -9.04 -12.05 -12.38
CA GLY A 60 -8.29 -11.05 -13.15
C GLY A 60 -8.90 -9.64 -13.12
N SER A 61 -10.24 -9.54 -13.12
CA SER A 61 -10.95 -8.26 -13.00
C SER A 61 -10.71 -7.59 -11.64
N GLU A 62 -10.63 -8.38 -10.56
CA GLU A 62 -10.39 -7.84 -9.22
C GLU A 62 -8.97 -7.31 -9.08
N ILE A 63 -7.98 -8.04 -9.61
CA ILE A 63 -6.58 -7.58 -9.56
C ILE A 63 -6.45 -6.20 -10.25
N LYS A 64 -7.18 -5.97 -11.35
CA LYS A 64 -7.22 -4.66 -12.02
C LYS A 64 -7.85 -3.59 -11.13
N SER A 65 -8.99 -3.86 -10.48
CA SER A 65 -9.62 -2.93 -9.53
C SER A 65 -8.71 -2.60 -8.34
N VAL A 66 -8.04 -3.60 -7.76
CA VAL A 66 -7.14 -3.40 -6.62
C VAL A 66 -5.92 -2.58 -7.03
N ARG A 67 -5.38 -2.79 -8.24
CA ARG A 67 -4.29 -1.96 -8.80
C ARG A 67 -4.73 -0.51 -9.03
N ALA A 68 -6.02 -0.28 -9.31
CA ALA A 68 -6.62 1.05 -9.35
C ALA A 68 -6.94 1.63 -7.95
N GLY A 69 -6.60 0.91 -6.86
CA GLY A 69 -6.86 1.32 -5.48
C GLY A 69 -8.31 1.17 -5.03
N GLN A 70 -9.16 0.51 -5.82
CA GLN A 70 -10.60 0.38 -5.58
C GLN A 70 -10.93 -0.83 -4.68
N MET A 71 -10.34 -0.87 -3.50
CA MET A 71 -10.55 -1.94 -2.53
C MET A 71 -10.64 -1.38 -1.12
N THR A 72 -11.66 -1.82 -0.38
CA THR A 72 -11.95 -1.40 0.99
C THR A 72 -11.93 -2.60 1.93
N LEU A 73 -11.08 -2.53 2.95
CA LEU A 73 -10.94 -3.53 4.03
C LEU A 73 -11.75 -3.15 5.28
N LYS A 74 -12.70 -2.23 5.16
CA LYS A 74 -13.52 -1.78 6.29
C LYS A 74 -14.43 -2.93 6.74
N ASP A 75 -14.51 -3.17 8.04
CA ASP A 75 -15.32 -4.23 8.65
C ASP A 75 -15.08 -5.65 8.10
N SER A 76 -13.94 -5.88 7.44
CA SER A 76 -13.56 -7.17 6.91
C SER A 76 -13.07 -8.11 8.01
N PHE A 77 -13.57 -9.34 8.02
CA PHE A 77 -13.19 -10.37 8.97
C PHE A 77 -12.97 -11.69 8.25
N CYS A 78 -12.28 -12.61 8.93
CA CYS A 78 -11.99 -13.93 8.38
C CYS A 78 -12.74 -15.01 9.17
N THR A 79 -13.15 -16.06 8.47
CA THR A 79 -13.81 -17.24 9.06
C THR A 79 -13.08 -18.49 8.60
N VAL A 80 -12.89 -19.43 9.52
CA VAL A 80 -12.36 -20.75 9.19
C VAL A 80 -13.53 -21.70 8.95
N LYS A 81 -13.64 -22.26 7.75
CA LYS A 81 -14.63 -23.29 7.39
C LYS A 81 -13.87 -24.50 6.83
N GLU A 82 -14.16 -25.70 7.33
CA GLU A 82 -13.60 -26.97 6.80
C GLU A 82 -12.06 -27.03 6.69
N GLY A 83 -11.34 -26.23 7.48
CA GLY A 83 -9.87 -26.18 7.43
C GLY A 83 -9.31 -25.25 6.36
N GLU A 84 -10.17 -24.46 5.70
CA GLU A 84 -9.82 -23.35 4.84
C GLU A 84 -10.15 -22.01 5.52
N LEU A 85 -9.43 -20.97 5.12
CA LEU A 85 -9.64 -19.61 5.63
C LEU A 85 -10.32 -18.76 4.57
N PHE A 86 -11.44 -18.14 4.92
CA PHE A 86 -12.20 -17.26 4.04
C PHE A 86 -12.18 -15.83 4.56
N LEU A 87 -11.95 -14.88 3.66
CA LEU A 87 -12.08 -13.46 3.90
C LEU A 87 -13.47 -13.00 3.47
N LYS A 88 -14.19 -12.36 4.39
CA LYS A 88 -15.55 -11.87 4.21
C LYS A 88 -15.61 -10.36 4.36
N ASN A 89 -16.68 -9.78 3.82
CA ASN A 89 -17.01 -8.36 3.94
C ASN A 89 -15.90 -7.43 3.42
N VAL A 90 -15.15 -7.90 2.42
CA VAL A 90 -14.21 -7.07 1.66
C VAL A 90 -14.91 -6.60 0.40
N ASN A 91 -14.93 -5.28 0.22
CA ASN A 91 -15.51 -4.67 -0.95
C ASN A 91 -14.41 -4.35 -1.97
N ILE A 92 -14.46 -4.98 -3.13
CA ILE A 92 -13.65 -4.62 -4.30
C ILE A 92 -14.61 -4.08 -5.35
N ALA A 93 -14.47 -2.82 -5.74
CA ALA A 93 -15.36 -2.23 -6.72
C ALA A 93 -15.15 -2.94 -8.09
N PRO A 94 -16.23 -3.17 -8.85
CA PRO A 94 -16.10 -3.76 -10.17
C PRO A 94 -15.29 -2.83 -11.09
N TYR A 95 -14.57 -3.42 -12.04
CA TYR A 95 -13.67 -2.67 -12.89
C TYR A 95 -14.45 -1.97 -14.01
N VAL A 96 -14.47 -0.64 -14.00
CA VAL A 96 -15.31 0.19 -14.91
C VAL A 96 -15.04 -0.08 -16.39
N SER A 97 -13.80 -0.43 -16.76
CA SER A 97 -13.41 -0.63 -18.17
C SER A 97 -13.65 -2.05 -18.70
N THR A 98 -14.35 -2.90 -17.94
CA THR A 98 -14.76 -4.24 -18.37
C THR A 98 -16.26 -4.28 -18.63
N SER A 99 -16.68 -5.05 -19.64
CA SER A 99 -18.11 -5.21 -19.94
C SER A 99 -18.84 -5.85 -18.76
N ALA A 100 -20.11 -5.46 -18.57
CA ALA A 100 -20.91 -5.84 -17.40
C ALA A 100 -20.97 -7.34 -17.14
N PHE A 101 -20.85 -8.16 -18.19
CA PHE A 101 -20.90 -9.63 -18.12
C PHE A 101 -19.68 -10.28 -17.45
N PHE A 102 -18.50 -9.64 -17.45
CA PHE A 102 -17.30 -10.19 -16.80
C PHE A 102 -17.02 -9.57 -15.43
N ASN A 103 -17.96 -8.79 -14.90
CA ASN A 103 -17.81 -8.21 -13.57
C ASN A 103 -18.04 -9.27 -12.48
N HIS A 104 -17.28 -9.15 -11.41
CA HIS A 104 -17.40 -9.99 -10.22
C HIS A 104 -18.35 -9.34 -9.22
N GLU A 105 -18.90 -10.15 -8.32
CA GLU A 105 -19.63 -9.63 -7.17
C GLU A 105 -18.65 -8.92 -6.21
N PRO A 106 -18.92 -7.65 -5.81
CA PRO A 106 -17.97 -6.85 -5.03
C PRO A 106 -17.63 -7.45 -3.65
N VAL A 107 -18.65 -8.01 -2.97
CA VAL A 107 -18.57 -8.46 -1.57
C VAL A 107 -18.44 -9.99 -1.44
N ARG A 108 -18.06 -10.68 -2.52
CA ARG A 108 -17.91 -12.15 -2.50
C ARG A 108 -16.94 -12.63 -1.43
N GLU A 109 -17.20 -13.82 -0.87
CA GLU A 109 -16.26 -14.52 0.00
C GLU A 109 -15.02 -14.94 -0.82
N ARG A 110 -13.81 -14.71 -0.28
CA ARG A 110 -12.54 -14.99 -0.96
C ARG A 110 -11.68 -15.91 -0.13
N ARG A 111 -11.14 -16.97 -0.75
CA ARG A 111 -10.27 -17.91 -0.04
C ARG A 111 -8.89 -17.30 0.18
N LEU A 112 -8.37 -17.51 1.38
CA LEU A 112 -7.02 -17.12 1.81
C LEU A 112 -6.11 -18.33 1.86
N MET A 113 -4.90 -18.16 1.34
CA MET A 113 -3.87 -19.18 1.29
C MET A 113 -2.92 -19.01 2.49
N LEU A 114 -2.95 -20.00 3.38
CA LEU A 114 -2.10 -20.10 4.56
C LEU A 114 -1.68 -21.56 4.78
N HIS A 115 -0.59 -21.82 5.51
CA HIS A 115 -0.19 -23.19 5.81
C HIS A 115 -1.22 -23.90 6.72
N LYS A 116 -1.48 -25.18 6.44
CA LYS A 116 -2.44 -26.03 7.19
C LYS A 116 -2.20 -26.03 8.71
N ARG A 117 -0.94 -25.98 9.14
CA ARG A 117 -0.56 -25.91 10.57
C ARG A 117 -1.01 -24.60 11.24
N ASP A 118 -0.91 -23.50 10.51
CA ASP A 118 -1.23 -22.17 11.02
C ASP A 118 -2.75 -21.96 11.03
N ILE A 119 -3.48 -22.53 10.05
CA ILE A 119 -4.95 -22.55 10.05
C ILE A 119 -5.49 -23.30 11.27
N ARG A 120 -4.91 -24.44 11.64
CA ARG A 120 -5.31 -25.18 12.85
C ARG A 120 -5.09 -24.37 14.13
N LYS A 121 -3.94 -23.71 14.25
CA LYS A 121 -3.64 -22.82 15.39
C LYS A 121 -4.62 -21.65 15.46
N LEU A 122 -4.86 -20.99 14.32
CA LEU A 122 -5.83 -19.90 14.22
C LEU A 122 -7.24 -20.35 14.63
N LYS A 123 -7.67 -21.54 14.21
CA LYS A 123 -8.97 -22.08 14.61
C LYS A 123 -9.07 -22.21 16.14
N SER A 124 -8.07 -22.82 16.78
CA SER A 124 -8.01 -22.92 18.24
C SER A 124 -7.99 -21.57 18.94
N GLU A 125 -7.33 -20.56 18.37
CA GLU A 125 -7.28 -19.19 18.91
C GLU A 125 -8.60 -18.43 18.73
N ILE A 126 -9.29 -18.61 17.58
CA ILE A 126 -10.58 -17.98 17.29
C ILE A 126 -11.70 -18.56 18.16
N ASP A 127 -11.65 -19.86 18.44
CA ASP A 127 -12.64 -20.53 19.30
C ASP A 127 -12.56 -20.05 20.77
N GLN A 128 -11.47 -19.38 21.16
CA GLN A 128 -11.38 -18.72 22.46
C GLN A 128 -12.31 -17.50 22.53
N LYS A 129 -13.01 -17.34 23.65
CA LYS A 129 -14.00 -16.28 23.84
C LYS A 129 -13.40 -14.89 23.60
N GLY A 130 -13.97 -14.15 22.66
CA GLY A 130 -13.67 -12.73 22.42
C GLY A 130 -12.52 -12.48 21.43
N MET A 131 -12.09 -13.49 20.70
CA MET A 131 -11.06 -13.39 19.66
C MET A 131 -11.70 -13.33 18.27
N THR A 132 -11.18 -12.46 17.42
CA THR A 132 -11.62 -12.34 16.02
C THR A 132 -10.43 -12.22 15.09
N LEU A 133 -10.60 -12.62 13.84
CA LEU A 133 -9.57 -12.53 12.81
C LEU A 133 -9.94 -11.43 11.82
N ILE A 134 -9.10 -10.40 11.72
CA ILE A 134 -9.41 -9.14 11.00
C ILE A 134 -8.32 -8.87 9.97
N ALA A 135 -8.68 -8.40 8.77
CA ALA A 135 -7.70 -7.96 7.78
C ALA A 135 -7.20 -6.55 8.10
N THR A 136 -5.88 -6.38 8.20
CA THR A 136 -5.23 -5.11 8.60
C THR A 136 -4.66 -4.34 7.42
N LYS A 137 -4.02 -5.02 6.47
CA LYS A 137 -3.44 -4.38 5.28
C LYS A 137 -3.48 -5.31 4.08
N ALA A 138 -3.60 -4.73 2.89
CA ALA A 138 -3.34 -5.40 1.63
C ALA A 138 -2.25 -4.64 0.87
N TYR A 139 -1.29 -5.37 0.31
CA TYR A 139 -0.16 -4.78 -0.39
C TYR A 139 0.33 -5.69 -1.51
N PHE A 140 0.94 -5.08 -2.52
CA PHE A 140 1.60 -5.81 -3.58
C PHE A 140 3.04 -6.12 -3.19
N THR A 141 3.46 -7.36 -3.43
CA THR A 141 4.86 -7.76 -3.35
C THR A 141 5.65 -7.23 -4.54
N GLN A 142 6.99 -7.24 -4.43
CA GLN A 142 7.88 -6.92 -5.55
C GLN A 142 7.63 -7.82 -6.78
N ARG A 143 7.12 -9.04 -6.57
CA ARG A 143 6.73 -10.00 -7.62
C ARG A 143 5.35 -9.71 -8.23
N GLY A 144 4.64 -8.69 -7.77
CA GLY A 144 3.33 -8.29 -8.29
C GLY A 144 2.12 -9.05 -7.73
N TRP A 145 2.32 -9.94 -6.75
CA TRP A 145 1.23 -10.65 -6.08
C TRP A 145 0.63 -9.81 -4.95
N LEU A 146 -0.70 -9.84 -4.83
CA LEU A 146 -1.40 -9.23 -3.72
C LEU A 146 -1.34 -10.15 -2.49
N LYS A 147 -0.85 -9.60 -1.38
CA LYS A 147 -0.85 -10.24 -0.08
C LYS A 147 -1.73 -9.47 0.89
N ILE A 148 -2.39 -10.20 1.77
CA ILE A 148 -3.22 -9.65 2.83
C ILE A 148 -2.62 -10.05 4.17
N GLU A 149 -2.46 -9.07 5.04
CA GLU A 149 -2.15 -9.31 6.44
C GLU A 149 -3.47 -9.46 7.21
N VAL A 150 -3.61 -10.58 7.89
CA VAL A 150 -4.69 -10.83 8.84
C VAL A 150 -4.11 -10.87 10.24
N ALA A 151 -4.86 -10.36 11.21
CA ALA A 151 -4.42 -10.28 12.59
C ALA A 151 -5.46 -10.89 13.51
N LEU A 152 -4.98 -11.73 14.44
CA LEU A 152 -5.75 -12.14 15.60
C LEU A 152 -5.93 -10.92 16.50
N ALA A 153 -7.18 -10.62 16.79
CA ALA A 153 -7.57 -9.34 17.36
C ALA A 153 -8.56 -9.53 18.50
N ARG A 154 -8.45 -8.66 19.50
CA ARG A 154 -9.39 -8.55 20.62
C ARG A 154 -10.04 -7.18 20.59
N GLY A 155 -11.33 -7.08 20.90
CA GLY A 155 -12.01 -5.79 21.01
C GLY A 155 -11.41 -4.93 22.12
N LYS A 156 -11.06 -3.68 21.83
CA LYS A 156 -10.57 -2.73 22.86
C LYS A 156 -11.70 -2.26 23.76
N LYS A 157 -11.39 -2.03 25.04
CA LYS A 157 -12.31 -1.42 25.99
C LYS A 157 -12.44 0.09 25.72
N LEU A 158 -13.47 0.72 26.29
CA LEU A 158 -13.69 2.17 26.13
C LEU A 158 -12.53 3.00 26.71
N ALA A 159 -11.94 2.56 27.82
CA ALA A 159 -10.77 3.20 28.42
C ALA A 159 -9.58 3.22 27.43
N ASP A 160 -9.23 2.07 26.87
CA ASP A 160 -8.12 1.94 25.91
C ASP A 160 -8.34 2.76 24.63
N LYS A 161 -9.60 2.93 24.20
CA LYS A 161 -9.96 3.80 23.07
C LYS A 161 -9.68 5.26 23.39
N ARG A 162 -10.00 5.74 24.59
CA ARG A 162 -9.70 7.12 25.04
C ARG A 162 -8.21 7.38 25.06
N GLU A 163 -7.41 6.45 25.58
CA GLU A 163 -5.95 6.54 25.55
C GLU A 163 -5.39 6.59 24.13
N THR A 164 -5.93 5.76 23.22
CA THR A 164 -5.52 5.76 21.81
C THR A 164 -5.81 7.11 21.14
N ILE A 165 -6.92 7.76 21.49
CA ILE A 165 -7.28 9.09 20.99
C ILE A 165 -6.30 10.14 21.52
N LYS A 166 -6.09 10.15 22.85
CA LYS A 166 -5.17 11.10 23.51
C LYS A 166 -3.76 11.00 22.91
N LYS A 167 -3.19 9.79 22.84
CA LYS A 167 -1.87 9.56 22.23
C LYS A 167 -1.78 10.09 20.80
N ARG A 168 -2.84 9.88 20.00
CA ARG A 168 -2.88 10.36 18.61
C ARG A 168 -2.96 11.89 18.51
N GLU A 169 -3.61 12.54 19.44
CA GLU A 169 -3.68 14.00 19.53
C GLU A 169 -2.34 14.58 19.96
N ASP A 170 -1.73 14.02 21.00
CA ASP A 170 -0.40 14.39 21.49
C ASP A 170 0.66 14.25 20.37
N ASP A 171 0.67 13.11 19.66
CA ASP A 171 1.55 12.87 18.51
C ASP A 171 1.37 13.91 17.40
N ARG A 172 0.13 14.34 17.16
CA ARG A 172 -0.18 15.34 16.15
C ARG A 172 0.28 16.73 16.58
N GLN A 173 0.15 17.07 17.87
CA GLN A 173 0.62 18.34 18.42
C GLN A 173 2.16 18.42 18.37
N MET A 174 2.85 17.37 18.81
CA MET A 174 4.32 17.28 18.75
C MET A 174 4.84 17.45 17.31
N LYS A 175 4.23 16.73 16.34
CA LYS A 175 4.61 16.86 14.91
C LYS A 175 4.41 18.27 14.35
N ARG A 176 3.39 18.99 14.81
CA ARG A 176 3.15 20.40 14.41
C ARG A 176 4.20 21.33 15.01
N ALA A 177 4.52 21.17 16.30
CA ALA A 177 5.55 21.96 16.97
C ALA A 177 6.93 21.75 16.31
N MET A 178 7.31 20.51 16.03
CA MET A 178 8.58 20.19 15.35
C MET A 178 8.68 20.82 13.95
N LYS A 179 7.59 20.80 13.16
CA LYS A 179 7.56 21.42 11.83
C LYS A 179 7.72 22.94 11.87
N ASN A 180 7.19 23.59 12.91
CA ASN A 180 7.29 25.03 13.08
C ASN A 180 8.68 25.49 13.52
N ILE A 181 9.44 24.63 14.21
CA ILE A 181 10.81 24.91 14.67
C ILE A 181 11.84 24.75 13.54
N SER A 182 11.55 23.92 12.53
CA SER A 182 12.45 23.68 11.38
C SER A 182 12.34 24.72 10.25
N ILE A 183 11.81 25.90 10.54
CA ILE A 183 11.76 27.07 9.64
C ILE A 183 12.78 28.08 10.13
#